data_AF-A0A7G2CGY4-F1
#
_entry.id   AF-A0A7G2CGY4-F1
#
_cell.length_a   1.000
_cell.length_b   1.000
_cell.length_c   1.000
_cell.angle_alpha   90.00
_cell.angle_beta   90.00
_cell.angle_gamma   90.00
#
_symmetry.space_group_name_H-M   'P 1'
#
loop_
_entity.id
_entity.type
_entity.pdbx_description
1 polymer ?
#
loop_
_entity_poly.entity_id
_entity_poly.type
_entity_poly.pdbx_seq_one_letter_code
_entity_poly.pdbx_strand_id
1 'polypeptide(L)'
;MLRRVSFTPLGGASASSLTSVSSVAACTQKRFLKIAKSAFGFYLARRGQRRYPFLRRPHTKNTHAMNLKAPYYWSFMTAKSPSFFLPMENYITGDWTGKYFVSKRQVYTLQHATSGAKVRVKSFPSVFEFNSPSRWNIGKEMNTLTKPRMDLIDDQMLTKKQRMDYVKAGLLPK
;
A
#
# COMPACT_ATOMS: atom_id res chain seq x y z
N MET A 1 -82.83 -3.08 -34.39
CA MET A 1 -83.34 -3.51 -33.08
C MET A 1 -82.23 -4.23 -32.31
N LEU A 2 -81.92 -3.69 -31.11
CA LEU A 2 -81.17 -4.25 -29.96
C LEU A 2 -79.73 -4.79 -30.12
N ARG A 3 -78.75 -3.97 -29.71
CA ARG A 3 -77.53 -4.38 -29.01
C ARG A 3 -77.16 -3.31 -27.98
N ARG A 4 -77.14 -3.67 -26.69
CA ARG A 4 -76.32 -2.96 -25.70
C ARG A 4 -75.93 -3.93 -24.59
N VAL A 5 -74.64 -4.22 -24.55
CA VAL A 5 -73.96 -5.04 -23.53
C VAL A 5 -73.65 -4.15 -22.33
N SER A 6 -73.77 -4.76 -21.15
CA SER A 6 -73.84 -4.18 -19.82
C SER A 6 -72.53 -3.58 -19.30
N PHE A 7 -72.74 -2.64 -18.38
CA PHE A 7 -71.78 -1.81 -17.64
C PHE A 7 -70.89 -2.58 -16.65
N THR A 8 -69.69 -2.04 -16.44
CA THR A 8 -68.75 -2.34 -15.36
C THR A 8 -69.25 -1.88 -13.98
N PRO A 9 -68.64 -2.39 -12.89
CA PRO A 9 -68.13 -1.46 -11.90
C PRO A 9 -66.70 -1.77 -11.42
N LEU A 10 -65.98 -0.68 -11.10
CA LEU A 10 -64.69 -0.62 -10.44
C LEU A 10 -64.82 -0.89 -8.93
N GLY A 11 -63.78 -1.48 -8.33
CA GLY A 11 -63.29 -1.08 -7.00
C GLY A 11 -62.95 -2.21 -6.02
N GLY A 12 -61.68 -2.21 -5.54
CA GLY A 12 -61.39 -2.52 -4.13
C GLY A 12 -60.59 -3.79 -3.78
N ALA A 13 -59.26 -3.68 -3.81
CA ALA A 13 -58.24 -4.27 -2.92
C ALA A 13 -58.46 -5.64 -2.20
N SER A 14 -57.54 -6.60 -2.42
CA SER A 14 -56.59 -7.06 -1.38
C SER A 14 -55.59 -8.11 -1.87
N ALA A 15 -54.42 -8.06 -1.22
CA ALA A 15 -53.14 -8.71 -1.41
C ALA A 15 -53.05 -10.23 -1.62
N SER A 16 -51.83 -10.63 -2.05
CA SER A 16 -51.10 -11.90 -1.81
C SER A 16 -50.95 -12.77 -3.08
N SER A 17 -49.80 -12.68 -3.76
CA SER A 17 -48.64 -13.60 -3.63
C SER A 17 -48.78 -14.78 -4.63
N LEU A 18 -47.81 -15.24 -5.42
CA LEU A 18 -46.37 -15.07 -5.52
C LEU A 18 -46.00 -15.10 -7.02
N THR A 19 -45.22 -14.14 -7.50
CA THR A 19 -44.40 -14.33 -8.72
C THR A 19 -42.95 -14.47 -8.28
N SER A 20 -42.59 -15.70 -7.96
CA SER A 20 -41.19 -16.13 -7.88
C SER A 20 -40.63 -16.21 -9.30
N VAL A 21 -39.96 -15.15 -9.73
CA VAL A 21 -38.88 -15.28 -10.70
C VAL A 21 -37.70 -14.60 -10.07
N SER A 22 -36.83 -15.42 -9.48
CA SER A 22 -35.50 -15.05 -9.01
C SER A 22 -34.83 -14.15 -10.03
N SER A 23 -34.91 -12.83 -9.81
CA SER A 23 -33.89 -11.94 -10.31
C SER A 23 -32.65 -12.34 -9.57
N VAL A 24 -31.83 -13.15 -10.23
CA VAL A 24 -30.43 -13.36 -9.89
C VAL A 24 -29.91 -11.98 -9.61
N ALA A 25 -29.74 -11.66 -8.33
CA ALA A 25 -29.13 -10.43 -7.88
C ALA A 25 -27.87 -10.32 -8.71
N ALA A 26 -27.87 -9.36 -9.64
CA ALA A 26 -26.73 -9.09 -10.48
C ALA A 26 -25.59 -8.87 -9.50
N CYS A 27 -24.80 -9.93 -9.31
CA CYS A 27 -23.65 -9.94 -8.44
C CYS A 27 -22.79 -8.86 -9.05
N THR A 28 -22.84 -7.68 -8.44
CA THR A 28 -22.10 -6.51 -8.88
C THR A 28 -20.66 -6.95 -8.78
N GLN A 29 -20.10 -7.39 -9.91
CA GLN A 29 -18.77 -7.95 -10.00
C GLN A 29 -17.83 -6.91 -9.41
N LYS A 30 -17.44 -7.10 -8.15
CA LYS A 30 -16.45 -6.26 -7.49
C LYS A 30 -15.21 -6.44 -8.34
N ARG A 31 -14.88 -5.42 -9.16
CA ARG A 31 -13.67 -5.44 -9.97
C ARG A 31 -12.47 -5.43 -9.03
N PHE A 32 -11.98 -6.63 -8.71
CA PHE A 32 -10.81 -6.87 -7.87
C PHE A 32 -9.56 -6.23 -8.49
N LEU A 33 -8.46 -6.21 -7.75
CA LEU A 33 -7.18 -5.76 -8.30
C LEU A 33 -6.79 -6.63 -9.49
N LYS A 34 -6.33 -6.00 -10.57
CA LYS A 34 -5.97 -6.68 -11.83
C LYS A 34 -4.85 -7.71 -11.66
N ILE A 35 -3.95 -7.49 -10.70
CA ILE A 35 -2.84 -8.38 -10.37
C ILE A 35 -2.77 -8.48 -8.85
N ALA A 36 -2.77 -9.69 -8.32
CA ALA A 36 -2.58 -9.95 -6.90
C ALA A 36 -1.08 -9.99 -6.56
N LYS A 37 -0.57 -8.91 -5.97
CA LYS A 37 0.81 -8.84 -5.44
C LYS A 37 0.92 -9.28 -3.98
N SER A 38 -0.22 -9.55 -3.35
CA SER A 38 -0.40 -10.10 -2.01
C SER A 38 -1.81 -10.68 -1.92
N ALA A 39 -2.15 -11.35 -0.81
CA ALA A 39 -3.48 -11.88 -0.56
C ALA A 39 -4.59 -10.81 -0.72
N PHE A 40 -4.31 -9.55 -0.39
CA PHE A 40 -5.25 -8.43 -0.56
C PHE A 40 -5.67 -8.17 -2.02
N GLY A 41 -4.93 -8.71 -3.00
CA GLY A 41 -5.32 -8.68 -4.41
C GLY A 41 -6.72 -9.23 -4.69
N PHE A 42 -7.11 -10.27 -3.93
CA PHE A 42 -8.38 -10.97 -4.09
C PHE A 42 -9.53 -10.33 -3.33
N TYR A 43 -9.24 -9.45 -2.36
CA TYR A 43 -10.26 -8.85 -1.50
C TYR A 43 -10.54 -7.38 -1.83
N LEU A 44 -9.55 -6.66 -2.36
CA LEU A 44 -9.65 -5.22 -2.59
C LEU A 44 -10.04 -4.90 -4.05
N ALA A 45 -10.81 -3.84 -4.21
CA ALA A 45 -11.13 -3.25 -5.50
C ALA A 45 -10.45 -1.89 -5.67
N ARG A 46 -9.90 -1.61 -6.86
CA ARG A 46 -9.18 -0.34 -7.12
C ARG A 46 -10.10 0.88 -7.16
N ARG A 47 -11.35 0.72 -7.64
CA ARG A 47 -12.32 1.81 -7.87
C ARG A 47 -11.72 3.01 -8.66
N GLY A 48 -10.98 2.72 -9.73
CA GLY A 48 -10.36 3.75 -10.60
C GLY A 48 -9.26 4.57 -9.91
N GLN A 49 -9.36 5.89 -9.97
CA GLN A 49 -8.52 6.85 -9.23
C GLN A 49 -9.35 7.56 -8.15
N ARG A 50 -9.92 6.78 -7.22
CA ARG A 50 -10.75 7.33 -6.13
C ARG A 50 -9.93 8.29 -5.27
N ARG A 51 -10.52 9.45 -4.96
CA ARG A 51 -9.98 10.41 -3.99
C ARG A 51 -10.24 9.90 -2.56
N TYR A 52 -9.29 10.16 -1.67
CA TYR A 52 -9.39 9.84 -0.24
C TYR A 52 -9.32 11.15 0.57
N PRO A 53 -9.81 11.17 1.81
CA PRO A 53 -9.62 12.31 2.69
C PRO A 53 -8.14 12.63 2.87
N PHE A 54 -7.85 13.90 3.15
CA PHE A 54 -6.48 14.40 3.28
C PHE A 54 -5.67 13.56 4.28
N LEU A 55 -4.46 13.15 3.85
CA LEU A 55 -3.52 12.28 4.59
C LEU A 55 -4.05 10.88 5.00
N ARG A 56 -5.28 10.50 4.61
CA ARG A 56 -5.90 9.24 5.00
C ARG A 56 -6.09 8.31 3.81
N ARG A 57 -4.98 7.70 3.36
CA ARG A 57 -5.02 6.60 2.38
C ARG A 57 -4.99 5.26 3.14
N PRO A 58 -5.74 4.24 2.70
CA PRO A 58 -5.87 2.99 3.45
C PRO A 58 -4.57 2.19 3.55
N HIS A 59 -3.64 2.41 2.61
CA HIS A 59 -2.32 1.79 2.64
C HIS A 59 -1.25 2.88 2.64
N THR A 60 -0.49 2.95 3.73
CA THR A 60 0.63 3.88 3.89
C THR A 60 1.82 3.41 3.09
N LYS A 61 1.95 3.94 1.87
CA LYS A 61 3.12 3.73 1.00
C LYS A 61 3.94 5.02 0.92
N ASN A 62 5.01 5.08 1.70
CA ASN A 62 5.87 6.28 1.81
C ASN A 62 6.95 6.31 0.72
N THR A 63 6.54 6.47 -0.54
CA THR A 63 7.50 6.59 -1.68
C THR A 63 8.42 7.81 -1.53
N HIS A 64 7.99 8.83 -0.81
CA HIS A 64 8.74 10.07 -0.57
C HIS A 64 9.72 9.98 0.62
N ALA A 65 9.82 8.83 1.30
CA ALA A 65 10.61 8.71 2.53
C ALA A 65 12.09 9.04 2.31
N MET A 66 12.67 8.61 1.20
CA MET A 66 14.03 8.94 0.80
C MET A 66 14.02 10.13 -0.17
N ASN A 67 13.65 11.30 0.34
CA ASN A 67 13.71 12.58 -0.38
C ASN A 67 14.47 13.60 0.46
N LEU A 68 15.72 13.25 0.77
CA LEU A 68 16.60 14.04 1.62
C LEU A 68 17.02 15.30 0.88
N LYS A 69 16.58 16.45 1.40
CA LYS A 69 17.03 17.77 0.96
C LYS A 69 17.93 18.35 2.03
N ALA A 70 19.11 18.85 1.64
CA ALA A 70 20.09 19.43 2.55
C ALA A 70 19.49 20.42 3.59
N PRO A 71 18.70 21.45 3.21
CA PRO A 71 18.17 22.41 4.18
C PRO A 71 17.15 21.82 5.16
N TYR A 72 16.49 20.72 4.80
CA TYR A 72 15.49 20.05 5.63
C TYR A 72 15.99 18.70 6.14
N TYR A 73 17.31 18.49 6.16
CA TYR A 73 17.89 17.19 6.46
C TYR A 73 17.45 16.66 7.82
N TRP A 74 17.37 17.53 8.84
CA TRP A 74 16.99 17.15 10.20
C TRP A 74 15.50 17.24 10.51
N SER A 75 14.69 17.86 9.64
CA SER A 75 13.25 18.09 9.87
C SER A 75 12.32 17.29 8.96
N PHE A 76 12.81 16.84 7.80
CA PHE A 76 12.04 16.05 6.86
C PHE A 76 12.03 14.56 7.26
N MET A 77 10.82 14.03 7.47
CA MET A 77 10.59 12.61 7.79
C MET A 77 11.39 12.13 9.01
N THR A 78 11.48 12.98 10.02
CA THR A 78 12.16 12.74 11.31
C THR A 78 11.25 13.12 12.47
N ALA A 79 11.72 12.85 13.69
CA ALA A 79 11.09 13.35 14.91
C ALA A 79 10.90 14.88 14.85
N LYS A 80 9.80 15.38 15.42
CA LYS A 80 9.47 16.81 15.40
C LYS A 80 10.34 17.65 16.32
N SER A 81 10.90 17.05 17.36
CA SER A 81 11.81 17.68 18.30
C SER A 81 13.08 16.84 18.44
N PRO A 82 14.28 17.45 18.46
CA PRO A 82 15.53 16.73 18.71
C PRO A 82 15.64 16.23 20.16
N SER A 83 14.83 16.77 21.09
CA SER A 83 14.81 16.34 22.48
C SER A 83 13.99 15.07 22.72
N PHE A 84 13.30 14.56 21.69
CA PHE A 84 12.56 13.30 21.83
C PHE A 84 13.52 12.12 21.89
N PHE A 85 13.23 11.19 22.81
CA PHE A 85 13.92 9.91 22.86
C PHE A 85 13.75 9.15 21.54
N LEU A 86 14.73 8.28 21.27
CA LEU A 86 14.63 7.36 20.14
C LEU A 86 13.37 6.49 20.25
N PRO A 87 12.80 6.05 19.12
CA PRO A 87 11.63 5.18 19.11
C PRO A 87 11.87 3.86 19.87
N MET A 88 10.79 3.21 20.31
CA MET A 88 10.85 1.90 20.99
C MET A 88 11.61 0.86 20.16
N GLU A 89 11.54 0.94 18.84
CA GLU A 89 12.21 0.03 17.91
C GLU A 89 13.75 0.09 17.98
N ASN A 90 14.33 1.09 18.65
CA ASN A 90 15.76 1.18 18.93
C ASN A 90 16.23 0.36 20.14
N TYR A 91 15.30 -0.11 20.97
CA TYR A 91 15.61 -0.84 22.21
C TYR A 91 15.14 -2.29 22.12
N ILE A 92 15.83 -3.16 22.86
CA ILE A 92 15.37 -4.53 23.11
C ILE A 92 14.44 -4.45 24.32
N THR A 93 13.17 -4.79 24.14
CA THR A 93 12.11 -4.52 25.13
C THR A 93 11.74 -5.74 25.96
N GLY A 94 12.46 -6.86 25.80
CA GLY A 94 12.24 -8.11 26.52
C GLY A 94 13.19 -9.20 26.00
N ASP A 95 13.00 -10.42 26.48
CA ASP A 95 13.87 -11.54 26.12
C ASP A 95 13.62 -11.99 24.69
N TRP A 96 14.60 -11.76 23.81
CA TRP A 96 14.52 -12.12 22.40
C TRP A 96 15.52 -13.21 22.06
N THR A 97 15.08 -14.24 21.33
CA THR A 97 16.00 -15.17 20.67
C THR A 97 16.80 -14.47 19.56
N GLY A 98 16.16 -13.53 18.87
CA GLY A 98 16.76 -12.74 17.80
C GLY A 98 15.72 -12.12 16.87
N LYS A 99 16.15 -11.21 15.99
CA LYS A 99 15.30 -10.63 14.93
C LYS A 99 15.94 -10.85 13.56
N TYR A 100 15.13 -11.24 12.57
CA TYR A 100 15.58 -11.38 11.18
C TYR A 100 15.91 -10.02 10.54
N PHE A 101 15.09 -9.02 10.83
CA PHE A 101 15.24 -7.63 10.40
C PHE A 101 14.65 -6.70 11.45
N VAL A 102 15.16 -5.48 11.48
CA VAL A 102 14.67 -4.40 12.34
C VAL A 102 13.64 -3.53 11.61
N SER A 103 12.92 -2.70 12.36
CA SER A 103 11.90 -1.80 11.82
C SER A 103 12.52 -0.69 10.97
N LYS A 104 11.83 -0.28 9.90
CA LYS A 104 12.22 0.89 9.11
C LYS A 104 12.21 2.20 9.92
N ARG A 105 11.43 2.26 11.01
CA ARG A 105 11.36 3.44 11.88
C ARG A 105 12.50 3.51 12.89
N GLN A 106 13.33 2.47 12.99
CA GLN A 106 14.51 2.52 13.83
C GLN A 106 15.46 3.60 13.31
N VAL A 107 15.97 4.42 14.22
CA VAL A 107 16.95 5.47 13.92
C VAL A 107 18.34 4.83 13.89
N TYR A 108 19.09 5.09 12.83
CA TYR A 108 20.47 4.61 12.70
C TYR A 108 21.36 5.38 13.69
N THR A 109 22.08 4.64 14.54
CA THR A 109 22.94 5.22 15.60
C THR A 109 24.42 4.95 15.31
N LEU A 110 25.30 5.58 16.08
CA LEU A 110 26.74 5.33 15.98
C LEU A 110 27.09 3.84 16.12
N GLN A 111 26.42 3.14 17.04
CA GLN A 111 26.65 1.71 17.29
C GLN A 111 26.28 0.84 16.10
N HIS A 112 25.33 1.26 15.26
CA HIS A 112 25.03 0.53 14.01
C HIS A 112 26.20 0.61 13.02
N ALA A 113 27.04 1.64 13.10
CA ALA A 113 28.23 1.76 12.26
C ALA A 113 29.46 1.07 12.87
N THR A 114 29.60 1.09 14.20
CA THR A 114 30.83 0.65 14.88
C THR A 114 30.82 -0.82 15.30
N SER A 115 29.66 -1.39 15.65
CA SER A 115 29.59 -2.72 16.25
C SER A 115 29.92 -3.88 15.29
N GLY A 116 29.93 -3.64 13.97
CA GLY A 116 30.04 -4.71 12.97
C GLY A 116 28.84 -5.66 12.91
N ALA A 117 27.79 -5.40 13.71
CA ALA A 117 26.59 -6.23 13.74
C ALA A 117 25.76 -6.09 12.45
N LYS A 118 24.98 -7.12 12.12
CA LYS A 118 24.11 -7.12 10.95
C LYS A 118 22.89 -6.23 11.18
N VAL A 119 22.77 -5.17 10.37
CA VAL A 119 21.62 -4.27 10.36
C VAL A 119 20.82 -4.52 9.09
N ARG A 120 19.68 -5.22 9.22
CA ARG A 120 18.81 -5.60 8.09
C ARG A 120 17.44 -4.96 8.21
N VAL A 121 16.89 -4.51 7.10
CA VAL A 121 15.58 -3.89 7.02
C VAL A 121 14.74 -4.56 5.95
N LYS A 122 13.50 -4.96 6.26
CA LYS A 122 12.60 -5.57 5.29
C LYS A 122 12.29 -4.59 4.15
N SER A 123 12.73 -4.88 2.95
CA SER A 123 12.47 -4.06 1.76
C SER A 123 12.27 -4.95 0.55
N PHE A 124 11.33 -4.61 -0.33
CA PHE A 124 11.11 -5.41 -1.53
C PHE A 124 12.36 -5.38 -2.42
N PRO A 125 12.84 -6.54 -2.94
CA PRO A 125 12.17 -7.85 -2.98
C PRO A 125 12.22 -8.68 -1.69
N SER A 126 13.24 -8.50 -0.85
CA SER A 126 13.43 -9.29 0.37
C SER A 126 13.89 -8.45 1.57
N VAL A 127 15.18 -8.12 1.62
CA VAL A 127 15.82 -7.37 2.70
C VAL A 127 16.86 -6.42 2.12
N PHE A 128 17.01 -5.26 2.74
CA PHE A 128 18.10 -4.34 2.50
C PHE A 128 19.06 -4.40 3.70
N GLU A 129 20.35 -4.57 3.44
CA GLU A 129 21.38 -4.65 4.46
C GLU A 129 22.29 -3.42 4.41
N PHE A 130 22.57 -2.83 5.58
CA PHE A 130 23.58 -1.77 5.70
C PHE A 130 24.97 -2.39 5.85
N ASN A 131 25.52 -2.89 4.74
CA ASN A 131 26.84 -3.54 4.73
C ASN A 131 28.02 -2.55 4.70
N SER A 132 27.79 -1.32 4.21
CA SER A 132 28.80 -0.25 4.19
C SER A 132 28.43 0.81 5.24
N PRO A 133 28.86 0.65 6.51
CA PRO A 133 28.50 1.58 7.57
C PRO A 133 29.09 2.97 7.32
N SER A 134 28.31 4.01 7.62
CA SER A 134 28.70 5.39 7.41
C SER A 134 28.14 6.30 8.50
N ARG A 135 28.95 7.25 8.97
CA ARG A 135 28.54 8.26 9.95
C ARG A 135 27.48 9.23 9.39
N TRP A 136 27.39 9.35 8.07
CA TRP A 136 26.37 10.18 7.41
C TRP A 136 24.93 9.68 7.67
N ASN A 137 24.77 8.40 8.01
CA ASN A 137 23.47 7.80 8.29
C ASN A 137 22.96 8.10 9.70
N ILE A 138 23.83 8.53 10.62
CA ILE A 138 23.52 8.65 12.05
C ILE A 138 22.43 9.70 12.28
N GLY A 139 21.47 9.37 13.15
CA GLY A 139 20.36 10.25 13.54
C GLY A 139 19.19 10.24 12.56
N LYS A 140 19.25 9.45 11.48
CA LYS A 140 18.16 9.30 10.50
C LYS A 140 17.47 7.95 10.66
N GLU A 141 16.14 7.95 10.50
CA GLU A 141 15.38 6.69 10.40
C GLU A 141 15.80 5.90 9.17
N MET A 142 15.92 4.58 9.30
CA MET A 142 16.28 3.68 8.19
C MET A 142 15.29 3.77 7.01
N ASN A 143 14.07 4.20 7.26
CA ASN A 143 13.05 4.54 6.26
C ASN A 143 13.53 5.61 5.26
N THR A 144 14.29 6.59 5.75
CA THR A 144 14.85 7.67 4.92
C THR A 144 16.15 7.29 4.22
N LEU A 145 16.76 6.17 4.62
CA LEU A 145 18.01 5.65 4.07
C LEU A 145 17.80 4.51 3.05
N THR A 146 16.58 3.96 2.99
CA THR A 146 16.25 2.84 2.10
C THR A 146 15.33 3.33 0.98
N LYS A 147 15.81 3.33 -0.28
CA LYS A 147 15.01 3.79 -1.44
C LYS A 147 13.74 2.92 -1.60
N PRO A 148 12.53 3.47 -1.44
CA PRO A 148 11.30 2.67 -1.46
C PRO A 148 10.86 2.24 -2.86
N ARG A 149 11.24 2.99 -3.89
CA ARG A 149 11.05 2.65 -5.31
C ARG A 149 12.39 2.83 -6.00
N MET A 150 13.03 1.72 -6.34
CA MET A 150 14.28 1.72 -7.08
C MET A 150 14.04 2.14 -8.53
N ASP A 151 15.08 2.71 -9.14
CA ASP A 151 15.07 3.00 -10.59
C ASP A 151 15.36 1.72 -11.37
N LEU A 152 16.06 0.76 -10.75
CA LEU A 152 16.24 -0.59 -11.26
C LEU A 152 14.91 -1.35 -11.26
N ILE A 153 14.57 -1.90 -12.43
CA ILE A 153 13.34 -2.67 -12.65
C ILE A 153 13.75 -4.07 -13.14
N ASP A 154 13.16 -5.09 -12.52
CA ASP A 154 13.34 -6.47 -12.95
C ASP A 154 12.36 -6.79 -14.08
N ASP A 155 12.91 -7.03 -15.27
CA ASP A 155 12.18 -7.40 -16.48
C ASP A 155 11.44 -8.74 -16.36
N GLN A 156 11.96 -9.68 -15.56
CA GLN A 156 11.37 -11.01 -15.39
C GLN A 156 10.11 -10.95 -14.52
N MET A 157 9.97 -9.92 -13.68
CA MET A 157 8.74 -9.68 -12.92
C MET A 157 7.64 -8.99 -13.74
N LEU A 158 7.93 -8.57 -14.97
CA LEU A 158 6.99 -7.89 -15.84
C LEU A 158 6.41 -8.86 -16.87
N THR A 159 5.09 -8.82 -17.04
CA THR A 159 4.47 -9.42 -18.23
C THR A 159 4.92 -8.67 -19.49
N LYS A 160 4.95 -9.35 -20.65
CA LYS A 160 5.31 -8.71 -21.94
C LYS A 160 4.53 -7.40 -22.19
N LYS A 161 3.24 -7.38 -21.83
CA LYS A 161 2.40 -6.18 -21.91
C LYS A 161 2.90 -5.04 -21.01
N GLN A 162 3.20 -5.35 -19.74
CA GLN A 162 3.73 -4.34 -18.82
C GLN A 162 5.08 -3.83 -19.30
N ARG A 163 5.97 -4.69 -19.79
CA ARG A 163 7.25 -4.28 -20.37
C ARG A 163 7.05 -3.21 -21.45
N MET A 164 6.12 -3.45 -22.39
CA MET A 164 5.81 -2.46 -23.44
C MET A 164 5.27 -1.14 -22.88
N ASP A 165 4.43 -1.17 -21.84
CA ASP A 165 3.95 0.05 -21.18
C ASP A 165 5.11 0.84 -20.54
N TYR A 166 6.11 0.14 -19.98
CA TYR A 166 7.30 0.75 -19.39
C TYR A 166 8.28 1.29 -20.44
N VAL A 167 8.45 0.61 -21.58
CA VAL A 167 9.22 1.11 -22.73
C VAL A 167 8.56 2.38 -23.29
N LYS A 168 7.23 2.38 -23.45
CA LYS A 168 6.48 3.57 -23.89
C LYS A 168 6.62 4.75 -22.92
N ALA A 169 6.77 4.46 -21.62
CA ALA A 169 7.04 5.48 -20.60
C ALA A 169 8.51 5.94 -20.55
N GLY A 170 9.40 5.40 -21.39
CA GLY A 170 10.83 5.73 -21.42
C GLY A 170 11.61 5.23 -20.20
N LEU A 171 11.10 4.20 -19.49
CA LEU A 171 11.74 3.67 -18.28
C LEU A 171 12.66 2.48 -18.55
N LEU A 172 12.36 1.70 -19.59
CA LEU A 172 13.13 0.52 -20.01
C LEU A 172 13.68 0.75 -21.42
N PRO A 173 14.91 0.32 -21.71
CA PRO A 173 15.42 0.27 -23.08
C PRO A 173 14.66 -0.78 -23.90
N LYS A 174 14.52 -0.52 -25.20
CA LYS A 174 13.86 -1.42 -26.15
C LYS A 174 14.84 -2.43 -26.71
#